data_AF-A0A952BCQ5-F1
#
_entry.id   AF-A0A952BCQ5-F1
#
_cell.length_a   1.000
_cell.length_b   1.000
_cell.length_c   1.000
_cell.angle_alpha   90.00
_cell.angle_beta   90.00
_cell.angle_gamma   90.00
#
_symmetry.space_group_name_H-M   'P 1'
#
loop_
_entity.id
_entity.type
_entity.pdbx_description
1 polymer ?
#
loop_
_entity_poly.entity_id
_entity_poly.type
_entity_poly.pdbx_seq_one_letter_code
_entity_poly.pdbx_strand_id
1 'polypeptide(L)'
;MELLKQLIEAQQFEEARKRLCALAKTVTDYTDFLTLCRWRSRFTELGPKVEELKVIRIALLGGATTEMLEAPLALSVEALGLGCHIYQSEYNTFSQEMLDPNSATSEFRPEVAIVVSTPANLPSWPTPDDNLERVCQLVDEA
;
A
#
# COMPACT_ATOMS: atom_id res chain seq x y z
N MET A 1 -15.77 -7.15 15.95
CA MET A 1 -16.54 -6.33 15.00
C MET A 1 -17.72 -5.63 15.65
N GLU A 2 -18.55 -6.31 16.45
CA GLU A 2 -19.74 -5.71 17.08
C GLU A 2 -19.48 -4.43 17.87
N LEU A 3 -18.47 -4.42 18.75
CA LEU A 3 -18.10 -3.24 19.52
C LEU A 3 -17.69 -2.05 18.64
N LEU A 4 -17.01 -2.29 17.51
CA LEU A 4 -16.64 -1.23 16.58
C LEU A 4 -17.89 -0.56 15.99
N LYS A 5 -18.89 -1.36 15.63
CA LYS A 5 -20.16 -0.87 15.11
C LYS A 5 -20.90 0.00 16.14
N GLN A 6 -20.97 -0.46 17.40
CA GLN A 6 -21.60 0.28 18.50
C GLN A 6 -20.93 1.64 18.74
N LEU A 7 -19.59 1.68 18.75
CA LEU A 7 -18.83 2.93 18.92
C LEU A 7 -19.10 3.92 17.78
N ILE A 8 -19.25 3.43 16.55
CA ILE A 8 -19.58 4.25 15.38
C ILE A 8 -21.00 4.82 15.48
N GLU A 9 -21.99 3.99 15.84
CA GLU A 9 -23.37 4.42 16.05
C GLU A 9 -23.49 5.46 17.18
N ALA A 10 -22.64 5.33 18.21
CA ALA A 10 -22.53 6.28 19.32
C ALA A 10 -21.69 7.53 19.02
N GLN A 11 -21.17 7.70 17.79
CA GLN A 11 -20.30 8.81 17.37
C GLN A 11 -19.01 8.96 18.22
N GLN A 12 -18.55 7.87 18.84
CA GLN A 12 -17.30 7.84 19.61
C GLN A 12 -16.11 7.54 18.69
N PHE A 13 -15.79 8.52 17.84
CA PHE A 13 -14.86 8.37 16.72
C PHE A 13 -13.42 8.04 17.14
N GLU A 14 -12.92 8.64 18.21
CA GLU A 14 -11.58 8.37 18.76
C GLU A 14 -11.43 6.92 19.23
N GLU A 15 -12.36 6.45 20.06
CA GLU A 15 -12.40 5.08 20.57
C GLU A 15 -12.63 4.07 19.44
N ALA A 16 -13.53 4.38 18.50
CA ALA A 16 -13.77 3.55 17.32
C ALA A 16 -12.48 3.36 16.52
N ARG A 17 -11.71 4.42 16.32
CA ARG A 17 -10.45 4.39 15.59
C ARG A 17 -9.36 3.59 16.31
N LYS A 18 -9.20 3.81 17.63
CA LYS A 18 -8.28 2.99 18.45
C LYS A 18 -8.63 1.52 18.34
N ARG A 19 -9.93 1.19 18.37
CA ARG A 19 -10.42 -0.18 18.24
C ARG A 19 -10.18 -0.75 16.84
N LEU A 20 -10.43 0.04 15.79
CA LEU A 20 -10.17 -0.32 14.40
C LEU A 20 -8.68 -0.68 14.21
N CYS A 21 -7.78 0.19 14.66
CA CYS A 21 -6.33 -0.02 14.58
C CYS A 21 -5.88 -1.24 15.38
N ALA A 22 -6.45 -1.45 16.58
CA ALA A 22 -6.15 -2.64 17.38
C ALA A 22 -6.60 -3.93 16.68
N LEU A 23 -7.78 -3.93 16.05
CA LEU A 23 -8.28 -5.08 15.28
C LEU A 23 -7.42 -5.35 14.05
N ALA A 24 -7.03 -4.31 13.31
CA ALA A 24 -6.17 -4.43 12.14
C ALA A 24 -4.83 -5.13 12.43
N LYS A 25 -4.28 -4.96 13.64
CA LYS A 25 -3.05 -5.65 14.07
C LYS A 25 -3.23 -7.14 14.36
N THR A 26 -4.46 -7.57 14.65
CA THR A 26 -4.73 -8.93 15.16
C THR A 26 -5.50 -9.81 14.18
N VAL A 27 -6.20 -9.21 13.22
CA VAL A 27 -6.96 -9.96 12.22
C VAL A 27 -5.99 -10.68 11.28
N THR A 28 -6.20 -11.98 11.12
CA THR A 28 -5.40 -12.85 10.24
C THR A 28 -6.10 -13.18 8.93
N ASP A 29 -7.43 -13.05 8.88
CA ASP A 29 -8.22 -13.30 7.67
C ASP A 29 -8.33 -12.03 6.79
N TYR A 30 -8.08 -12.19 5.49
CA TYR A 30 -8.09 -11.08 4.55
C TYR A 30 -9.49 -10.48 4.36
N THR A 31 -10.54 -11.29 4.37
CA THR A 31 -11.93 -10.82 4.20
C THR A 31 -12.37 -9.97 5.38
N ASP A 32 -12.01 -10.40 6.59
CA ASP A 32 -12.22 -9.60 7.80
C ASP A 32 -11.44 -8.30 7.74
N PHE A 33 -10.20 -8.32 7.26
CA PHE A 33 -9.38 -7.12 7.09
C PHE A 33 -9.98 -6.14 6.08
N LEU A 34 -10.51 -6.63 4.95
CA LEU A 34 -11.24 -5.81 3.99
C LEU A 34 -12.50 -5.20 4.60
N THR A 35 -13.16 -5.91 5.51
CA THR A 35 -14.29 -5.34 6.26
C THR A 35 -13.84 -4.17 7.13
N LEU A 36 -12.69 -4.26 7.80
CA LEU A 36 -12.10 -3.12 8.53
C LEU A 36 -11.77 -1.95 7.61
N CYS A 37 -11.25 -2.20 6.40
CA CYS A 37 -10.97 -1.14 5.42
C CYS A 37 -12.25 -0.38 5.02
N ARG A 38 -13.37 -1.07 4.85
CA ARG A 38 -14.68 -0.42 4.57
C ARG A 38 -15.14 0.45 5.74
N TRP A 39 -14.97 -0.02 6.97
CA TRP A 39 -15.27 0.78 8.16
C TRP A 39 -14.37 2.02 8.27
N ARG A 40 -13.07 1.88 7.95
CA ARG A 40 -12.11 2.99 7.87
C ARG A 40 -12.56 4.07 6.88
N SER A 41 -12.96 3.67 5.67
CA SER A 41 -13.41 4.63 4.63
C SER A 41 -14.60 5.43 5.12
N ARG A 42 -15.61 4.75 5.70
CA ARG A 42 -16.79 5.41 6.29
C ARG A 42 -16.42 6.38 7.42
N PHE A 43 -15.47 6.00 8.27
CA PHE A 43 -14.97 6.88 9.33
C PHE A 43 -14.27 8.12 8.78
N THR A 44 -13.44 7.97 7.74
CA THR A 44 -12.63 9.07 7.19
C THR A 44 -13.50 10.15 6.55
N GLU A 45 -14.67 9.77 6.02
CA GLU A 45 -15.66 10.69 5.44
C GLU A 45 -16.51 11.40 6.50
N LEU A 46 -16.83 10.73 7.62
CA LEU A 46 -17.78 11.20 8.63
C LEU A 46 -17.11 11.82 9.88
N GLY A 47 -15.87 11.44 10.15
CA GLY A 47 -15.16 11.76 11.38
C GLY A 47 -14.29 13.02 11.28
N PRO A 48 -13.81 13.53 12.44
CA PRO A 48 -12.86 14.63 12.47
C PRO A 48 -11.56 14.24 11.74
N LYS A 49 -10.99 15.17 10.97
CA LYS A 49 -9.66 15.00 10.40
C LYS A 49 -8.66 14.88 11.54
N VAL A 50 -7.84 13.85 11.45
CA VAL A 50 -6.83 13.57 12.46
C VAL A 50 -5.64 14.46 12.17
N GLU A 51 -5.56 15.59 12.86
CA GLU A 51 -4.51 16.59 12.64
C GLU A 51 -3.14 16.17 13.22
N GLU A 52 -3.08 15.09 14.02
CA GLU A 52 -1.90 14.79 14.85
C GLU A 52 -0.98 13.66 14.33
N LEU A 53 -1.34 12.94 13.27
CA LEU A 53 -0.46 11.85 12.80
C LEU A 53 0.65 12.37 11.90
N LYS A 54 1.88 11.89 12.17
CA LYS A 54 2.97 12.02 11.20
C LYS A 54 2.56 11.28 9.92
N VAL A 55 2.52 12.03 8.82
CA VAL A 55 2.14 11.50 7.51
C VAL A 55 3.38 11.08 6.74
N ILE A 56 3.38 9.84 6.22
CA ILE A 56 4.43 9.31 5.33
C ILE A 56 3.96 9.29 3.87
N ARG A 57 4.85 9.63 2.94
CA ARG A 57 4.57 9.51 1.49
C ARG A 57 5.02 8.15 0.98
N ILE A 58 4.09 7.39 0.43
CA ILE A 58 4.35 6.04 -0.11
C ILE A 58 4.06 6.03 -1.61
N ALA A 59 5.03 5.63 -2.43
CA ALA A 59 4.79 5.31 -3.84
C ALA A 59 4.53 3.82 -4.00
N LEU A 60 3.45 3.45 -4.67
CA LEU A 60 3.06 2.09 -5.00
C LEU A 60 3.21 1.89 -6.51
N LEU A 61 4.28 1.20 -6.89
CA LEU A 61 4.72 1.05 -8.27
C LEU A 61 4.43 -0.38 -8.75
N GLY A 62 3.50 -0.54 -9.67
CA GLY A 62 2.96 -1.85 -10.05
C GLY A 62 3.41 -2.32 -11.43
N GLY A 63 4.00 -3.51 -11.49
CA GLY A 63 4.00 -4.37 -12.69
C GLY A 63 2.75 -5.24 -12.82
N ALA A 64 1.86 -5.17 -11.81
CA ALA A 64 0.55 -5.78 -11.73
C ALA A 64 -0.50 -4.75 -11.27
N THR A 65 -1.78 -5.13 -11.28
CA THR A 65 -2.86 -4.32 -10.68
C THR A 65 -2.63 -4.15 -9.18
N THR A 66 -2.49 -2.89 -8.73
CA THR A 66 -2.18 -2.55 -7.33
C THR A 66 -3.32 -1.88 -6.57
N GLU A 67 -4.46 -1.60 -7.23
CA GLU A 67 -5.63 -0.94 -6.60
C GLU A 67 -6.10 -1.63 -5.32
N MET A 68 -6.00 -2.97 -5.28
CA MET A 68 -6.42 -3.77 -4.13
C MET A 68 -5.54 -3.56 -2.89
N LEU A 69 -4.35 -2.98 -3.04
CA LEU A 69 -3.39 -2.80 -1.95
C LEU A 69 -3.52 -1.44 -1.26
N GLU A 70 -4.11 -0.43 -1.90
CA GLU A 70 -4.14 0.94 -1.39
C GLU A 70 -4.85 1.03 -0.03
N ALA A 71 -6.11 0.57 0.06
CA ALA A 71 -6.88 0.65 1.29
C ALA A 71 -6.29 -0.23 2.42
N PRO A 72 -5.85 -1.48 2.15
CA PRO A 72 -5.18 -2.27 3.17
C PRO A 72 -3.87 -1.67 3.66
N LEU A 73 -3.07 -1.10 2.77
CA LEU A 73 -1.82 -0.43 3.12
C LEU A 73 -2.08 0.79 4.00
N ALA A 74 -3.05 1.62 3.64
CA ALA A 74 -3.41 2.80 4.41
C ALA A 74 -3.89 2.44 5.83
N LEU A 75 -4.72 1.41 5.96
CA LEU A 75 -5.16 0.92 7.28
C LEU A 75 -3.99 0.34 8.10
N SER A 76 -3.07 -0.37 7.45
CA SER A 76 -1.90 -0.95 8.11
C SER A 76 -0.96 0.13 8.65
N VAL A 77 -0.71 1.18 7.87
CA VAL A 77 0.09 2.34 8.29
C VAL A 77 -0.58 3.08 9.43
N GLU A 78 -1.90 3.26 9.35
CA GLU A 78 -2.68 3.88 10.42
C GLU A 78 -2.67 3.08 11.71
N ALA A 79 -2.70 1.74 11.61
CA ALA A 79 -2.55 0.88 12.77
C ALA A 79 -1.19 1.07 13.46
N LEU A 80 -0.13 1.42 12.71
CA LEU A 80 1.18 1.77 13.26
C LEU A 80 1.23 3.16 13.91
N GLY A 81 0.14 3.94 13.87
CA GLY A 81 0.09 5.30 14.40
C GLY A 81 0.68 6.33 13.44
N LEU A 82 0.63 6.09 12.13
CA LEU A 82 1.08 7.00 11.09
C LEU A 82 -0.06 7.32 10.12
N GLY A 83 -0.06 8.50 9.53
CA GLY A 83 -0.87 8.80 8.35
C GLY A 83 -0.12 8.43 7.08
N CYS A 84 -0.79 8.33 5.94
CA CYS A 84 -0.10 8.20 4.65
C CYS A 84 -0.77 8.97 3.53
N HIS A 85 0.06 9.44 2.61
CA HIS A 85 -0.34 9.74 1.24
C HIS A 85 0.22 8.64 0.36
N ILE A 86 -0.63 8.03 -0.45
CA ILE A 86 -0.23 6.98 -1.39
C ILE A 86 -0.33 7.57 -2.79
N TYR A 87 0.78 7.53 -3.52
CA TYR A 87 0.81 7.71 -4.96
C TYR A 87 0.85 6.32 -5.60
N GLN A 88 -0.05 6.04 -6.53
CA GLN A 88 -0.06 4.79 -7.28
C GLN A 88 0.34 5.07 -8.73
N SER A 89 1.34 4.35 -9.24
CA SER A 89 1.69 4.44 -10.65
C SER A 89 0.66 3.73 -11.54
N GLU A 90 0.67 4.10 -12.81
CA GLU A 90 0.02 3.32 -13.85
C GLU A 90 0.61 1.90 -13.96
N TYR A 91 -0.15 1.01 -14.59
CA TYR A 91 0.24 -0.38 -14.78
C TYR A 91 1.51 -0.49 -15.63
N ASN A 92 2.49 -1.25 -15.13
CA ASN A 92 3.74 -1.58 -15.81
C ASN A 92 4.60 -0.37 -16.19
N THR A 93 4.50 0.74 -15.46
CA THR A 93 5.35 1.94 -15.65
C THR A 93 6.43 2.09 -14.59
N PHE A 94 6.56 1.14 -13.65
CA PHE A 94 7.42 1.25 -12.48
C PHE A 94 8.90 1.58 -12.81
N SER A 95 9.48 0.98 -13.85
CA SER A 95 10.87 1.29 -14.25
C SER A 95 11.02 2.73 -14.71
N GLN A 96 10.09 3.23 -15.53
CA GLN A 96 10.11 4.62 -15.99
C GLN A 96 9.90 5.59 -14.83
N GLU A 97 8.92 5.31 -13.96
CA GLU A 97 8.63 6.11 -12.76
C GLU A 97 9.83 6.20 -11.82
N MET A 98 10.64 5.15 -11.71
CA MET A 98 11.84 5.13 -10.85
C MET A 98 13.07 5.80 -11.48
N LEU A 99 13.23 5.74 -12.81
CA LEU A 99 14.44 6.17 -13.49
C LEU A 99 14.35 7.59 -14.05
N ASP A 100 13.16 8.08 -14.39
CA ASP A 100 12.96 9.43 -14.91
C ASP A 100 12.93 10.46 -13.75
N PRO A 101 13.88 11.40 -13.69
CA PRO A 101 13.90 12.45 -12.67
C PRO A 101 12.68 13.37 -12.70
N ASN A 102 11.94 13.40 -13.81
CA ASN A 102 10.71 14.20 -13.99
C ASN A 102 9.44 13.34 -13.92
N SER A 103 9.53 12.10 -13.44
CA SER A 103 8.36 11.25 -13.23
C SER A 103 7.45 11.82 -12.14
N ALA A 104 6.16 11.43 -12.17
CA ALA A 104 5.22 11.77 -11.12
C ALA A 104 5.65 11.21 -9.76
N THR A 105 6.30 10.04 -9.73
CA THR A 105 6.92 9.48 -8.51
C THR A 105 8.04 10.37 -7.99
N SER A 106 8.93 10.84 -8.86
CA SER A 106 10.03 11.75 -8.48
C SER A 106 9.49 13.07 -7.93
N GLU A 107 8.47 13.65 -8.57
CA GLU A 107 7.78 14.85 -8.08
C GLU A 107 7.05 14.63 -6.75
N PHE A 108 6.44 13.47 -6.56
CA PHE A 108 5.77 13.06 -5.32
C PHE A 108 6.75 12.93 -4.14
N ARG A 109 8.04 12.68 -4.41
CA ARG A 109 9.12 12.55 -3.41
C ARG A 109 8.76 11.55 -2.29
N PRO A 110 8.49 10.27 -2.62
CA PRO A 110 8.11 9.28 -1.62
C PRO A 110 9.21 9.10 -0.57
N GLU A 111 8.80 8.85 0.68
CA GLU A 111 9.70 8.37 1.74
C GLU A 111 9.91 6.86 1.65
N VAL A 112 8.92 6.15 1.10
CA VAL A 112 8.94 4.71 0.88
C VAL A 112 8.41 4.40 -0.51
N ALA A 113 9.13 3.57 -1.27
CA ALA A 113 8.64 3.00 -2.53
C ALA A 113 8.37 1.51 -2.35
N ILE A 114 7.18 1.07 -2.75
CA ILE A 114 6.76 -0.33 -2.80
C ILE A 114 6.66 -0.73 -4.26
N VAL A 115 7.51 -1.67 -4.68
CA VAL A 115 7.51 -2.19 -6.06
C VAL A 115 6.84 -3.56 -6.06
N VAL A 116 5.76 -3.68 -6.84
CA VAL A 116 5.01 -4.92 -7.02
C VAL A 116 5.34 -5.48 -8.40
N SER A 117 6.40 -6.28 -8.47
CA SER A 117 6.80 -6.99 -9.69
C SER A 117 6.27 -8.43 -9.69
N THR A 118 6.02 -8.96 -10.88
CA THR A 118 5.60 -10.33 -11.13
C THR A 118 6.53 -11.01 -12.13
N PRO A 119 6.47 -12.34 -12.24
CA PRO A 119 7.10 -13.09 -13.33
C PRO A 119 6.88 -12.52 -14.74
N ALA A 120 5.70 -11.91 -15.00
CA ALA A 120 5.38 -11.35 -16.30
C ALA A 120 6.18 -10.08 -16.64
N ASN A 121 6.82 -9.46 -15.65
CA ASN A 121 7.64 -8.27 -15.84
C ASN A 121 9.10 -8.61 -16.19
N LEU A 122 9.46 -9.90 -16.20
CA LEU A 122 10.79 -10.34 -16.58
C LEU A 122 10.82 -10.57 -18.11
N PRO A 123 11.67 -9.83 -18.87
CA PRO A 123 11.70 -9.95 -20.32
C PRO A 123 12.26 -11.30 -20.80
N SER A 124 13.14 -11.91 -20.01
CA SER A 124 13.78 -13.18 -20.32
C SER A 124 14.01 -14.01 -19.04
N TRP A 125 13.68 -15.30 -19.10
CA TRP A 125 13.88 -16.21 -17.97
C TRP A 125 15.22 -16.93 -18.09
N PRO A 126 15.99 -17.03 -16.99
CA PRO A 126 17.12 -17.94 -16.97
C PRO A 126 16.62 -19.40 -16.99
N THR A 127 17.40 -20.28 -17.62
CA THR A 127 17.20 -21.72 -17.55
C THR A 127 17.88 -22.31 -16.30
N PRO A 128 17.45 -23.47 -15.79
CA PRO A 128 18.07 -24.08 -14.61
C PRO A 128 19.57 -24.37 -14.74
N ASP A 129 20.07 -24.51 -15.98
CA ASP A 129 21.49 -24.78 -16.27
C ASP A 129 22.31 -23.50 -16.50
N ASP A 130 21.68 -22.32 -16.52
CA ASP A 130 22.38 -21.05 -16.72
C ASP A 130 23.32 -20.76 -15.54
N ASN A 131 24.55 -20.36 -15.87
CA ASN A 131 25.51 -19.88 -14.90
C ASN A 131 25.30 -18.38 -14.58
N LEU A 132 26.01 -17.88 -13.57
CA LEU A 132 25.89 -16.49 -13.15
C LEU A 132 26.23 -15.48 -14.27
N GLU A 133 27.22 -15.78 -15.11
CA GLU A 133 27.57 -14.93 -16.26
C GLU A 133 26.40 -14.79 -17.23
N ARG A 134 25.71 -15.91 -17.53
CA ARG A 134 24.54 -15.87 -18.41
C ARG A 134 23.38 -15.09 -17.80
N VAL A 135 23.15 -15.23 -16.50
CA VAL A 135 22.13 -14.44 -15.79
C VAL A 135 22.45 -12.94 -15.86
N CYS A 136 23.71 -12.54 -15.67
CA CYS A 136 24.11 -11.14 -15.82
C CYS A 136 23.87 -10.61 -17.24
N GLN A 137 24.19 -11.40 -18.27
CA GLN A 137 23.89 -11.01 -19.66
C GLN A 137 22.40 -10.78 -19.90
N LEU A 138 21.52 -11.63 -19.36
CA LEU A 138 20.08 -11.47 -19.49
C LEU A 138 19.56 -10.19 -18.81
N VAL A 139 20.22 -9.72 -17.75
CA VAL A 139 19.89 -8.45 -17.09
C VAL A 139 20.36 -7.25 -17.93
N ASP A 140 21.53 -7.34 -18.57
CA ASP A 140 22.05 -6.26 -19.43
C ASP A 140 21.28 -6.14 -20.76
N GLU A 141 20.65 -7.23 -21.21
CA GLU A 141 19.81 -7.28 -22.42
C GLU A 141 18.37 -6.75 -22.18
N ALA A 142 17.97 -6.56 -20.92
CA ALA A 142 16.62 -6.16 -20.48
C ALA A 142 16.41 -4.65 -20.47
#